data_AF-A0A2P4Q1N5-F1
#
_entry.id   AF-A0A2P4Q1N5-F1
#
_cell.length_a   1.000
_cell.length_b   1.000
_cell.length_c   1.000
_cell.angle_alpha   90.00
_cell.angle_beta   90.00
_cell.angle_gamma   90.00
#
_symmetry.space_group_name_H-M   'P 1'
#
loop_
_entity.id
_entity.type
_entity.pdbx_description
1 polymer ?
#
loop_
_entity_poly.entity_id
_entity_poly.type
_entity_poly.pdbx_seq_one_letter_code
_entity_poly.pdbx_strand_id
1 'polypeptide(L)'
;MSTQFFSNLSRNYIEILEDSEYYDVTIEVGEDPNVKIFRAHMNILCHRSPYLRRALVSNNKKNNNDGVLSHTKLPNILPEIFQIVLKYIYGGILSLDEENTSDILKVLVAADELILHELVDYLQTYLIENKADWLEKHFELIHRTSFQSNNLLELQKF
;
A
#
# COMPACT_ATOMS: atom_id res chain seq x y z
N MET A 1 -15.94 -26.35 -16.62
CA MET A 1 -15.74 -24.90 -16.80
C MET A 1 -15.97 -24.23 -15.46
N SER A 2 -15.11 -23.30 -15.07
CA SER A 2 -15.34 -22.42 -13.92
C SER A 2 -15.82 -21.05 -14.41
N THR A 3 -16.83 -20.49 -13.75
CA THR A 3 -17.25 -19.09 -13.94
C THR A 3 -16.69 -18.29 -12.76
N GLN A 4 -16.11 -17.12 -13.04
CA GLN A 4 -15.45 -16.30 -12.03
C GLN A 4 -16.32 -15.09 -11.67
N PHE A 5 -16.48 -14.82 -10.37
CA PHE A 5 -17.28 -13.70 -9.84
C PHE A 5 -16.43 -12.74 -9.00
N PHE A 6 -15.21 -12.46 -9.45
CA PHE A 6 -14.22 -11.72 -8.65
C PHE A 6 -14.56 -10.25 -8.43
N SER A 7 -15.26 -9.59 -9.36
CA SER A 7 -15.61 -8.17 -9.19
C SER A 7 -16.53 -7.92 -7.99
N ASN A 8 -17.52 -8.79 -7.77
CA ASN A 8 -18.40 -8.66 -6.60
C ASN A 8 -17.66 -9.04 -5.32
N LEU A 9 -16.86 -10.11 -5.34
CA LEU A 9 -16.03 -10.50 -4.21
C LEU A 9 -15.08 -9.37 -3.78
N SER A 10 -14.40 -8.74 -4.75
CA SER A 10 -13.53 -7.58 -4.55
C SER A 10 -14.28 -6.42 -3.89
N ARG A 11 -15.46 -6.07 -4.40
CA ARG A 11 -16.30 -5.02 -3.82
C ARG A 11 -16.71 -5.34 -2.38
N ASN A 12 -17.09 -6.58 -2.09
CA ASN A 12 -17.45 -6.98 -0.72
C ASN A 12 -16.29 -6.85 0.26
N TYR A 13 -15.04 -7.09 -0.16
CA TYR A 13 -13.88 -6.83 0.69
C TYR A 13 -13.65 -5.33 0.93
N ILE A 14 -13.88 -4.48 -0.07
CA ILE A 14 -13.81 -3.03 0.12
C ILE A 14 -14.91 -2.55 1.08
N GLU A 15 -16.13 -3.07 0.97
CA GLU A 15 -17.24 -2.77 1.90
C GLU A 15 -16.85 -3.13 3.35
N ILE A 16 -16.24 -4.29 3.57
CA ILE A 16 -15.71 -4.70 4.89
C ILE A 16 -14.67 -3.70 5.43
N LEU A 17 -13.83 -3.12 4.56
CA LEU A 17 -12.87 -2.10 4.97
C LEU A 17 -13.56 -0.79 5.39
N GLU A 18 -14.65 -0.41 4.72
CA GLU A 18 -15.39 0.83 4.97
C GLU A 18 -16.27 0.76 6.21
N ASP A 19 -16.92 -0.38 6.44
CA ASP A 19 -17.83 -0.59 7.58
C ASP A 19 -17.09 -0.61 8.93
N SER A 20 -15.77 -0.83 8.93
CA SER A 20 -14.92 -0.82 10.13
C SER A 20 -15.37 -1.78 11.24
N GLU A 21 -16.09 -2.84 10.88
CA GLU A 21 -16.50 -3.94 11.77
C GLU A 21 -15.44 -5.06 11.79
N TYR A 22 -15.45 -5.90 12.82
CA TYR A 22 -14.59 -7.10 12.96
C TYR A 22 -13.08 -6.91 12.79
N TYR A 23 -12.58 -5.66 12.83
CA TYR A 23 -11.16 -5.37 12.75
C TYR A 23 -10.41 -5.96 13.96
N ASP A 24 -9.28 -6.59 13.68
CA ASP A 24 -8.38 -7.20 14.66
C ASP A 24 -7.02 -6.48 14.72
N VAL A 25 -6.86 -5.39 13.95
CA VAL A 25 -5.65 -4.57 13.92
C VAL A 25 -5.95 -3.08 13.71
N THR A 26 -5.12 -2.23 14.34
CA THR A 26 -4.99 -0.81 14.02
C THR A 26 -3.63 -0.49 13.40
N ILE A 27 -3.62 0.41 12.42
CA ILE A 27 -2.42 0.90 11.75
C ILE A 27 -2.39 2.41 11.90
N GLU A 28 -1.39 2.92 12.61
CA GLU A 28 -1.12 4.36 12.68
C GLU A 28 -0.21 4.74 11.51
N VAL A 29 -0.65 5.69 10.68
CA VAL A 29 0.00 6.07 9.43
C VAL A 29 0.29 7.56 9.44
N GLY A 30 1.47 7.93 8.95
CA GLY A 30 1.97 9.30 8.94
C GLY A 30 2.75 9.66 10.20
N GLU A 31 3.21 10.91 10.25
CA GLU A 31 3.96 11.49 11.36
C GLU A 31 3.28 12.79 11.81
N ASP A 32 3.40 13.14 13.10
CA ASP A 32 2.78 14.32 13.68
C ASP A 32 3.12 15.60 12.88
N PRO A 33 2.14 16.46 12.57
CA PRO A 33 0.74 16.44 13.04
C PRO A 33 -0.23 15.64 12.15
N ASN A 34 0.23 15.00 11.08
CA ASN A 34 -0.60 14.37 10.05
C ASN A 34 -0.70 12.86 10.23
N VAL A 35 -1.17 12.44 11.41
CA VAL A 35 -1.36 11.01 11.74
C VAL A 35 -2.81 10.60 11.56
N LYS A 36 -3.04 9.43 10.96
CA LYS A 36 -4.37 8.80 10.86
C LYS A 36 -4.30 7.34 11.30
N ILE A 37 -5.32 6.91 12.05
CA ILE A 37 -5.46 5.51 12.47
C ILE A 37 -6.43 4.81 11.52
N PHE A 38 -5.97 3.70 10.95
CA PHE A 38 -6.75 2.80 10.11
C PHE A 38 -7.11 1.55 10.89
N ARG A 39 -8.37 1.11 10.78
CA ARG A 39 -8.85 -0.18 11.28
C ARG A 39 -8.86 -1.16 10.13
N ALA A 40 -8.30 -2.34 10.33
CA ALA A 40 -8.12 -3.33 9.27
C ALA A 40 -8.13 -4.77 9.81
N HIS A 41 -7.88 -5.70 8.89
CA HIS A 41 -8.03 -7.14 9.13
C HIS A 41 -6.72 -7.87 8.82
N MET A 42 -6.13 -8.49 9.84
CA MET A 42 -4.83 -9.14 9.77
C MET A 42 -4.80 -10.24 8.71
N ASN A 43 -5.87 -11.02 8.58
CA ASN A 43 -5.96 -12.10 7.61
C ASN A 43 -5.77 -11.59 6.17
N ILE A 44 -6.35 -10.45 5.80
CA ILE A 44 -6.21 -9.86 4.46
C ILE A 44 -4.80 -9.26 4.31
N LEU A 45 -4.41 -8.39 5.24
CA LEU A 45 -3.14 -7.68 5.18
C LEU A 45 -1.93 -8.64 5.11
N CYS A 46 -1.92 -9.69 5.94
CA CYS A 46 -0.82 -10.63 6.00
C CYS A 46 -0.69 -11.47 4.72
N HIS A 47 -1.79 -11.75 4.01
CA HIS A 47 -1.74 -12.51 2.76
C HIS A 47 -1.38 -11.65 1.55
N ARG A 48 -1.57 -10.34 1.63
CA ARG A 48 -1.29 -9.41 0.53
C ARG A 48 0.05 -8.71 0.67
N SER A 49 0.55 -8.51 1.88
CA SER A 49 1.84 -7.84 2.15
C SER A 49 2.74 -8.69 3.05
N PRO A 50 3.90 -9.15 2.55
CA PRO A 50 4.93 -9.79 3.36
C PRO A 50 5.47 -8.88 4.47
N TYR A 51 5.57 -7.57 4.23
CA TYR A 51 5.98 -6.60 5.25
C TYR A 51 4.99 -6.56 6.42
N LEU A 52 3.71 -6.33 6.12
CA LEU A 52 2.66 -6.26 7.14
C LEU A 52 2.53 -7.59 7.87
N ARG A 53 2.68 -8.74 7.18
CA ARG A 53 2.73 -10.04 7.85
C ARG A 53 3.82 -10.08 8.92
N ARG A 54 5.05 -9.67 8.59
CA ARG A 54 6.16 -9.67 9.55
C ARG A 54 5.92 -8.69 10.69
N ALA A 55 5.46 -7.47 10.38
CA ALA A 55 5.19 -6.43 11.37
C ALA A 55 4.11 -6.88 12.38
N LEU A 56 2.99 -7.42 11.88
CA LEU A 56 1.84 -7.78 12.70
C LEU A 56 2.04 -9.08 13.49
N VAL A 57 2.63 -10.12 12.88
CA VAL A 57 2.89 -11.39 13.59
C VAL A 57 3.90 -11.19 14.72
N SER A 58 4.89 -10.32 14.54
CA SER A 58 5.88 -10.00 15.58
C SER A 58 5.24 -9.29 16.76
N ASN A 59 4.25 -8.43 16.52
CA ASN A 59 3.54 -7.72 17.58
C ASN A 59 2.51 -8.62 18.30
N ASN A 60 1.82 -9.51 17.60
CA ASN A 60 0.88 -10.45 18.23
C ASN A 60 1.57 -11.38 19.23
N LYS A 61 2.77 -11.88 18.91
CA LYS A 61 3.54 -12.72 19.83
C LYS A 61 3.89 -12.01 21.14
N LYS A 62 4.00 -10.67 21.13
CA LYS A 62 4.23 -9.86 22.35
C LYS A 62 2.95 -9.62 23.14
N ASN A 63 1.80 -9.50 22.46
CA ASN A 63 0.52 -9.10 23.06
C ASN A 63 -0.37 -10.25 23.52
N ASN A 64 -0.04 -11.51 23.22
CA ASN A 64 -0.81 -12.70 23.58
C ASN A 64 -1.07 -12.90 25.09
N ASN A 65 -0.56 -12.03 25.95
CA ASN A 65 -0.77 -12.08 27.40
C ASN A 65 -1.90 -11.14 27.89
N ASP A 66 -2.27 -10.09 27.14
CA ASP A 66 -3.07 -8.97 27.69
C ASP A 66 -4.37 -8.62 26.93
N GLY A 67 -4.75 -9.38 25.90
CA GLY A 67 -5.98 -9.10 25.12
C GLY A 67 -5.95 -7.78 24.33
N VAL A 68 -4.76 -7.20 24.16
CA VAL A 68 -4.55 -5.92 23.46
C VAL A 68 -4.60 -6.14 21.95
N LEU A 69 -5.43 -5.35 21.27
CA LEU A 69 -5.55 -5.29 19.81
C LEU A 69 -4.17 -5.11 19.15
N SER A 70 -3.94 -5.80 18.03
CA SER A 70 -2.72 -5.65 17.25
C SER A 70 -2.55 -4.22 16.76
N HIS A 71 -1.34 -3.68 16.87
CA HIS A 71 -1.03 -2.31 16.48
C HIS A 71 0.29 -2.26 15.71
N THR A 72 0.36 -1.44 14.67
CA THR A 72 1.61 -1.17 13.92
C THR A 72 1.64 0.28 13.44
N LYS A 73 2.84 0.80 13.19
CA LYS A 73 3.07 2.17 12.72
C LYS A 73 3.73 2.18 11.34
N LEU A 74 3.33 3.12 10.48
CA LEU A 74 3.87 3.40 9.15
C LEU A 74 4.15 4.91 9.01
N PRO A 75 5.23 5.43 9.65
CA PRO A 75 5.48 6.87 9.71
C PRO A 75 5.87 7.48 8.36
N ASN A 76 6.47 6.69 7.46
CA ASN A 76 6.99 7.18 6.18
C ASN A 76 5.93 7.26 5.06
N ILE A 77 4.69 6.85 5.35
CA ILE A 77 3.61 6.82 4.38
C ILE A 77 2.57 7.87 4.79
N LEU A 78 2.15 8.70 3.83
CA LEU A 78 1.07 9.66 4.07
C LEU A 78 -0.28 8.94 4.20
N PRO A 79 -1.20 9.39 5.08
CA PRO A 79 -2.51 8.78 5.24
C PRO A 79 -3.31 8.58 3.95
N GLU A 80 -3.34 9.60 3.09
CA GLU A 80 -4.03 9.59 1.80
C GLU A 80 -3.44 8.56 0.83
N ILE A 81 -2.11 8.44 0.79
CA ILE A 81 -1.41 7.45 -0.03
C ILE A 81 -1.68 6.04 0.49
N PHE A 82 -1.63 5.85 1.82
CA PHE A 82 -1.96 4.55 2.41
C PHE A 82 -3.41 4.14 2.13
N GLN A 83 -4.35 5.08 2.09
CA GLN A 83 -5.75 4.79 1.77
C GLN A 83 -5.91 4.21 0.35
N ILE A 84 -5.15 4.71 -0.62
CA ILE A 84 -5.12 4.14 -1.99
C ILE A 84 -4.56 2.72 -1.95
N VAL A 85 -3.41 2.53 -1.30
CA VAL A 85 -2.76 1.21 -1.19
C VAL A 85 -3.63 0.21 -0.44
N LEU A 86 -4.35 0.64 0.59
CA LEU A 86 -5.24 -0.21 1.38
C LEU A 86 -6.43 -0.70 0.55
N LYS A 87 -7.02 0.16 -0.27
CA LYS A 87 -8.07 -0.25 -1.24
C LYS A 87 -7.54 -1.28 -2.24
N TYR A 88 -6.31 -1.12 -2.74
CA TYR A 88 -5.66 -2.13 -3.57
C TYR A 88 -5.44 -3.46 -2.82
N ILE A 89 -5.01 -3.41 -1.55
CA ILE A 89 -4.80 -4.62 -0.74
C ILE A 89 -6.10 -5.41 -0.60
N TYR A 90 -7.22 -4.74 -0.33
CA TYR A 90 -8.52 -5.37 -0.09
C TYR A 90 -9.22 -5.82 -1.38
N GLY A 91 -9.35 -4.92 -2.35
CA GLY A 91 -10.14 -5.18 -3.56
C GLY A 91 -9.32 -5.49 -4.81
N GLY A 92 -8.00 -5.30 -4.79
CA GLY A 92 -7.19 -5.31 -6.02
C GLY A 92 -7.53 -4.15 -6.97
N ILE A 93 -8.19 -3.10 -6.46
CA ILE A 93 -8.57 -1.92 -7.24
C ILE A 93 -7.58 -0.80 -6.96
N LEU A 94 -6.99 -0.27 -8.03
CA LEU A 94 -6.14 0.91 -8.01
C LEU A 94 -6.84 2.00 -8.83
N SER A 95 -7.07 3.16 -8.24
CA SER A 95 -7.62 4.33 -8.91
C SER A 95 -6.56 5.43 -8.90
N LEU A 96 -6.12 5.84 -10.09
CA LEU A 96 -5.10 6.88 -10.30
C LEU A 96 -5.64 8.07 -11.08
N ASP A 97 -6.92 8.05 -11.48
CA ASP A 97 -7.50 9.00 -12.43
C ASP A 97 -7.52 10.45 -11.90
N GLU A 98 -7.63 10.61 -10.58
CA GLU A 98 -7.65 11.91 -9.90
C GLU A 98 -6.28 12.28 -9.30
N GLU A 99 -5.30 11.38 -9.36
CA GLU A 99 -4.01 11.54 -8.69
C GLU A 99 -2.98 12.23 -9.59
N ASN A 100 -2.25 13.20 -9.04
CA ASN A 100 -1.14 13.80 -9.76
C ASN A 100 0.05 12.83 -9.82
N THR A 101 0.97 13.02 -10.77
CA THR A 101 2.13 12.13 -10.94
C THR A 101 3.01 12.02 -9.70
N SER A 102 3.11 13.09 -8.90
CA SER A 102 3.87 13.05 -7.64
C SER A 102 3.23 12.11 -6.63
N ASP A 103 1.90 12.08 -6.53
CA ASP A 103 1.20 11.20 -5.62
C ASP A 103 1.24 9.75 -6.13
N ILE A 104 1.16 9.51 -7.44
CA ILE A 104 1.39 8.19 -8.03
C ILE A 104 2.80 7.66 -7.69
N LEU A 105 3.82 8.51 -7.74
CA LEU A 105 5.18 8.14 -7.31
C LEU A 105 5.24 7.79 -5.81
N LYS A 106 4.50 8.51 -4.95
CA LYS A 106 4.41 8.18 -3.52
C LYS A 106 3.66 6.86 -3.29
N VAL A 107 2.63 6.55 -4.08
CA VAL A 107 1.95 5.24 -4.06
C VAL A 107 2.96 4.13 -4.42
N LEU A 108 3.81 4.34 -5.43
CA LEU A 108 4.87 3.39 -5.78
C LEU A 108 5.84 3.16 -4.62
N VAL A 109 6.32 4.23 -3.98
CA VAL A 109 7.24 4.13 -2.83
C VAL A 109 6.58 3.40 -1.66
N ALA A 110 5.31 3.69 -1.36
CA ALA A 110 4.55 3.00 -0.33
C ALA A 110 4.33 1.52 -0.67
N ALA A 111 4.05 1.20 -1.95
CA ALA A 111 3.90 -0.18 -2.41
C ALA A 111 5.20 -0.98 -2.25
N ASP A 112 6.35 -0.36 -2.52
CA ASP A 112 7.66 -0.96 -2.32
C ASP A 112 7.97 -1.20 -0.84
N GLU A 113 7.76 -0.20 0.03
CA GLU A 113 7.93 -0.34 1.49
C GLU A 113 7.08 -1.49 2.05
N LEU A 114 5.86 -1.63 1.54
CA LEU A 114 4.91 -2.69 1.92
C LEU A 114 5.13 -4.01 1.18
N ILE A 115 6.12 -4.10 0.28
CA ILE A 115 6.49 -5.29 -0.49
C ILE A 115 5.31 -5.83 -1.31
N LEU A 116 4.64 -4.94 -2.03
CA LEU A 116 3.52 -5.24 -2.92
C LEU A 116 4.02 -5.37 -4.37
N HIS A 117 4.77 -6.43 -4.67
CA HIS A 117 5.48 -6.61 -5.95
C HIS A 117 4.61 -6.39 -7.19
N GLU A 118 3.40 -6.96 -7.24
CA GLU A 118 2.46 -6.79 -8.36
C GLU A 118 2.12 -5.30 -8.61
N LEU A 119 1.92 -4.54 -7.54
CA LEU A 119 1.61 -3.11 -7.64
C LEU A 119 2.85 -2.29 -8.03
N VAL A 120 4.03 -2.65 -7.50
CA VAL A 120 5.31 -2.01 -7.83
C VAL A 120 5.63 -2.16 -9.32
N ASP A 121 5.51 -3.36 -9.86
CA ASP A 121 5.77 -3.64 -11.27
C ASP A 121 4.82 -2.82 -12.17
N TYR A 122 3.51 -2.85 -11.86
CA TYR A 122 2.51 -2.10 -12.60
C TYR A 122 2.78 -0.59 -12.58
N LEU A 123 3.06 -0.01 -11.42
CA LEU A 123 3.23 1.44 -11.26
C LEU A 123 4.49 1.96 -11.95
N GLN A 124 5.58 1.20 -11.95
CA GLN A 124 6.79 1.58 -12.70
C GLN A 124 6.50 1.67 -14.20
N THR A 125 5.90 0.62 -14.78
CA THR A 125 5.51 0.60 -16.19
C THR A 125 4.54 1.74 -16.51
N TYR A 126 3.52 1.93 -15.68
CA TYR A 126 2.53 3.01 -15.86
C TYR A 126 3.19 4.39 -15.90
N LEU A 127 4.09 4.69 -14.94
CA LEU A 127 4.79 5.97 -14.86
C LEU A 127 5.68 6.21 -16.09
N ILE A 128 6.43 5.20 -16.53
CA ILE A 128 7.31 5.29 -17.70
C ILE A 128 6.48 5.51 -18.97
N GLU A 129 5.43 4.71 -19.18
CA GLU A 129 4.65 4.75 -20.42
C GLU A 129 3.75 5.99 -20.54
N ASN A 130 3.21 6.46 -19.41
CA ASN A 130 2.15 7.49 -19.43
C ASN A 130 2.60 8.84 -18.88
N LYS A 131 3.71 8.89 -18.14
CA LYS A 131 4.16 10.10 -17.41
C LYS A 131 5.64 10.44 -17.67
N ALA A 132 6.26 9.90 -18.73
CA ALA A 132 7.66 10.13 -19.11
C ALA A 132 8.08 11.62 -19.06
N ASP A 133 7.34 12.50 -19.72
CA ASP A 133 7.63 13.95 -19.74
C ASP A 133 7.75 14.56 -18.34
N TRP A 134 6.94 14.08 -17.38
CA TRP A 134 7.01 14.54 -16.00
C TRP A 134 8.22 13.93 -15.28
N LEU A 135 8.51 12.64 -15.51
CA LEU A 135 9.69 11.97 -14.95
C LEU A 135 10.99 12.66 -15.39
N GLU A 136 11.14 12.96 -16.67
CA GLU A 136 12.30 13.66 -17.23
C GLU A 136 12.49 15.05 -16.61
N LYS A 137 11.40 15.81 -16.45
CA LYS A 137 11.43 17.12 -15.78
C LYS A 137 11.81 17.05 -14.31
N HIS A 138 11.58 15.90 -13.66
CA HIS A 138 11.88 15.67 -12.25
C HIS A 138 12.99 14.62 -12.07
N PHE A 139 13.92 14.53 -13.02
CA PHE A 139 14.95 13.48 -13.07
C PHE A 139 15.69 13.28 -11.73
N GLU A 140 16.12 14.35 -11.06
CA GLU A 140 16.83 14.24 -9.77
C GLU A 140 15.99 13.49 -8.71
N LEU A 141 14.69 13.80 -8.63
CA LEU A 141 13.76 13.14 -7.72
C LEU A 141 13.60 11.67 -8.08
N ILE A 142 13.40 11.37 -9.37
CA ILE A 142 13.21 10.00 -9.85
C ILE A 142 14.46 9.16 -9.62
N HIS A 143 15.62 9.68 -9.97
CA HIS A 143 16.91 9.03 -9.74
C HIS A 143 17.13 8.77 -8.24
N ARG A 144 16.91 9.76 -7.37
CA ARG A 144 17.04 9.52 -5.92
C ARG A 144 16.07 8.43 -5.43
N THR A 145 14.82 8.46 -5.90
CA THR A 145 13.78 7.51 -5.47
C THR A 145 14.07 6.10 -5.97
N SER A 146 14.43 5.93 -7.25
CA SER A 146 14.66 4.63 -7.86
C SER A 146 15.84 3.89 -7.22
N PHE A 147 16.87 4.61 -6.76
CA PHE A 147 18.03 4.04 -6.08
C PHE A 147 17.86 3.84 -4.56
N GLN A 148 16.73 4.23 -3.96
CA GLN A 148 16.44 3.91 -2.56
C GLN A 148 16.08 2.43 -2.34
N SER A 149 15.68 1.73 -3.41
CA SER A 149 15.24 0.35 -3.34
C SER A 149 15.69 -0.45 -4.55
N ASN A 150 16.09 -1.70 -4.31
CA ASN A 150 16.47 -2.64 -5.37
C ASN A 150 15.28 -3.20 -6.16
N ASN A 151 14.04 -2.89 -5.76
CA ASN A 151 12.83 -3.36 -6.45
C ASN A 151 12.38 -2.39 -7.55
N LEU A 152 12.95 -1.18 -7.63
CA LEU A 152 12.57 -0.14 -8.59
C LEU A 152 13.43 -0.17 -9.87
N LEU A 153 13.70 -1.36 -10.38
CA LEU A 153 14.66 -1.59 -11.48
C LEU A 153 14.26 -0.94 -12.80
N GLU A 154 12.97 -0.82 -13.10
CA GLU A 154 12.53 -0.23 -14.37
C GLU A 154 12.76 1.29 -14.35
N LEU A 155 12.46 1.96 -13.23
CA LEU A 155 12.81 3.38 -13.06
C LEU A 155 14.31 3.64 -12.94
N GLN A 156 15.12 2.65 -12.56
CA GLN A 156 16.60 2.78 -12.58
C GLN A 156 17.17 2.70 -14.00
N LYS A 157 16.50 1.99 -14.91
CA LYS A 157 16.93 1.82 -16.30
C LYS A 157 16.43 2.91 -17.25
N PHE A 158 15.29 3.53 -16.90
CA PHE A 158 14.70 4.66 -17.61
C PHE A 158 15.60 5.89 -17.52
#